data_AF-A0A7S0FJX7-F1
#
_entry.id   AF-A0A7S0FJX7-F1
#
_cell.length_a   1.000
_cell.length_b   1.000
_cell.length_c   1.000
_cell.angle_alpha   90.00
_cell.angle_beta   90.00
_cell.angle_gamma   90.00
#
_symmetry.space_group_name_H-M   'P 1'
#
loop_
_entity.id
_entity.type
_entity.pdbx_description
1 polymer ?
#
loop_
_entity_poly.entity_id
_entity_poly.type
_entity_poly.pdbx_seq_one_letter_code
_entity_poly.pdbx_strand_id
1 'polypeptide(L)'
;GLYAVNRSGKTVRVNMPEDCMAVQIGECTQIITGGAVIATPHCVRGGGLKEDDGNGTRVARISLPCFIDTGPTFPLCLPSGCSREKAIGSGLGSAKVPPLQDRWEEGMTFGDFLQETFATYYDWSKK
;
A
#
# COMPACT_ATOMS: atom_id res chain seq x y z
N GLY A 1 -15.03 5.05 3.34
CA GLY A 1 -15.20 3.72 2.73
C GLY A 1 -13.85 3.03 2.49
N LEU A 2 -12.90 3.25 3.40
CA LEU A 2 -11.57 2.65 3.34
C LEU A 2 -11.62 1.24 3.92
N TYR A 3 -10.93 0.32 3.27
CA TYR A 3 -10.76 -1.06 3.70
C TYR A 3 -9.28 -1.43 3.61
N ALA A 4 -8.79 -2.23 4.56
CA ALA A 4 -7.42 -2.73 4.58
C ALA A 4 -7.40 -4.25 4.73
N VAL A 5 -6.34 -4.90 4.26
CA VAL A 5 -6.11 -6.33 4.47
C VAL A 5 -5.45 -6.53 5.83
N ASN A 6 -6.06 -7.33 6.70
CA ASN A 6 -5.50 -7.68 8.00
C ASN A 6 -4.50 -8.85 7.88
N ARG A 7 -3.86 -9.21 9.00
CA ARG A 7 -2.87 -10.31 9.04
C ARG A 7 -3.40 -11.69 8.61
N SER A 8 -4.71 -11.92 8.65
CA SER A 8 -5.33 -13.16 8.19
C SER A 8 -5.69 -13.12 6.70
N GLY A 9 -5.26 -12.09 5.96
CA GLY A 9 -5.61 -11.90 4.54
C GLY A 9 -7.03 -11.38 4.30
N LYS A 10 -7.80 -11.09 5.36
CA LYS A 10 -9.19 -10.62 5.23
C LYS A 10 -9.22 -9.11 5.00
N THR A 11 -10.00 -8.67 4.02
CA THR A 11 -10.31 -7.25 3.82
C THR A 11 -11.34 -6.78 4.86
N VAL A 12 -10.94 -5.85 5.71
CA VAL A 12 -11.76 -5.29 6.81
C VAL A 12 -11.97 -3.79 6.62
N ARG A 13 -13.13 -3.28 7.04
CA ARG A 13 -13.44 -1.84 6.99
C ARG A 13 -12.58 -1.12 8.02
N VAL A 14 -11.91 -0.05 7.62
CA VAL A 14 -11.24 0.86 8.55
C VAL A 14 -12.28 1.74 9.20
N ASN A 15 -12.35 1.72 10.53
CA ASN A 15 -13.19 2.62 11.32
C ASN A 15 -12.31 3.77 11.81
N MET A 16 -12.54 4.96 11.25
CA MET A 16 -11.78 6.17 11.60
C MET A 16 -12.68 7.05 12.46
N PRO A 17 -12.26 7.44 13.67
CA PRO A 17 -12.99 8.42 14.47
C PRO A 17 -13.08 9.76 13.75
N GLU A 18 -14.03 10.59 14.17
CA GLU A 18 -14.11 11.98 13.71
C GLU A 18 -12.84 12.75 14.12
N ASP A 19 -12.52 13.80 13.36
CA ASP A 19 -11.37 14.69 13.60
C ASP A 19 -10.01 13.98 13.73
N CYS A 20 -9.85 12.83 13.07
CA CYS A 20 -8.62 12.07 13.03
C CYS A 20 -8.00 12.03 11.63
N MET A 21 -6.68 11.95 11.60
CA MET A 21 -5.91 11.63 10.39
C MET A 21 -5.49 10.17 10.43
N ALA A 22 -5.79 9.42 9.36
CA ALA A 22 -5.24 8.09 9.17
C ALA A 22 -3.81 8.17 8.64
N VAL A 23 -2.91 7.38 9.22
CA VAL A 23 -1.53 7.23 8.76
C VAL A 23 -1.30 5.77 8.35
N GLN A 24 -0.68 5.57 7.19
CA GLN A 24 -0.32 4.25 6.69
C GLN A 24 1.15 4.22 6.29
N ILE A 25 1.76 3.06 6.52
CA ILE A 25 3.14 2.78 6.15
C ILE A 25 3.22 2.38 4.67
N GLY A 26 4.16 2.96 3.94
CA GLY A 26 4.49 2.60 2.56
C GLY A 26 5.62 1.58 2.46
N GLU A 27 5.83 1.04 1.26
CA GLU A 27 6.82 -0.03 1.02
C GLU A 27 8.26 0.43 1.23
N CYS A 28 8.58 1.70 0.95
CA CYS A 28 9.90 2.26 1.25
C CYS A 28 10.21 2.16 2.76
N THR A 29 9.25 2.48 3.62
CA THR A 29 9.41 2.33 5.08
C THR A 29 9.51 0.86 5.49
N GLN A 30 8.77 -0.04 4.84
CA GLN A 30 8.91 -1.49 5.06
C GLN A 30 10.33 -1.97 4.74
N ILE A 31 10.90 -1.51 3.62
CA ILE A 31 12.28 -1.84 3.21
C ILE A 31 13.28 -1.34 4.25
N ILE A 32 13.32 -0.04 4.54
CA ILE A 32 14.34 0.54 5.42
C ILE A 32 14.21 0.13 6.89
N THR A 33 13.12 -0.57 7.25
CA THR A 33 12.94 -1.18 8.57
C THR A 33 13.12 -2.69 8.58
N GLY A 34 13.50 -3.29 7.44
CA GLY A 34 13.68 -4.74 7.30
C GLY A 34 12.40 -5.53 7.60
N GLY A 35 11.23 -4.96 7.30
CA GLY A 35 9.92 -5.56 7.56
C GLY A 35 9.38 -5.39 8.98
N ALA A 36 9.99 -4.56 9.84
CA ALA A 36 9.46 -4.31 11.19
C ALA A 36 8.06 -3.66 11.15
N VAL A 37 7.82 -2.84 10.13
CA VAL A 37 6.49 -2.35 9.75
C VAL A 37 6.19 -2.74 8.31
N ILE A 38 4.91 -2.88 7.97
CA ILE A 38 4.46 -3.48 6.71
C ILE A 38 3.49 -2.54 6.01
N ALA A 39 3.68 -2.38 4.70
CA ALA A 39 2.74 -1.73 3.81
C ALA A 39 1.54 -2.65 3.56
N THR A 40 0.41 -2.33 4.19
CA THR A 40 -0.79 -3.16 4.09
C THR A 40 -1.62 -2.82 2.84
N PRO A 41 -2.03 -3.81 2.03
CA PRO A 41 -2.92 -3.55 0.91
C PRO A 41 -4.23 -2.92 1.39
N HIS A 42 -4.70 -1.88 0.72
CA HIS A 42 -5.92 -1.17 1.07
C HIS A 42 -6.67 -0.71 -0.19
N CYS A 43 -7.97 -0.48 -0.05
CA CYS A 43 -8.81 -0.02 -1.14
C CYS A 43 -9.98 0.83 -0.64
N VAL A 44 -10.57 1.60 -1.55
CA VAL A 44 -11.80 2.35 -1.29
C VAL A 44 -12.96 1.62 -1.97
N ARG A 45 -14.01 1.34 -1.22
CA ARG A 45 -15.30 0.88 -1.79
C ARG A 45 -16.25 2.06 -1.93
N GLY A 46 -16.99 2.12 -3.04
CA GLY A 46 -18.08 3.07 -3.25
C GLY A 46 -19.13 2.98 -2.13
N GLY A 47 -19.75 4.11 -1.78
CA GLY A 47 -20.96 4.10 -0.95
C GLY A 47 -22.19 4.05 -1.84
N GLY A 48 -23.23 3.32 -1.43
CA GLY A 48 -24.57 3.48 -2.03
C GLY A 48 -24.95 2.56 -3.19
N LEU A 49 -24.31 1.40 -3.37
CA LEU A 49 -24.87 0.33 -4.20
C LEU A 49 -25.20 -0.84 -3.29
N LYS A 50 -26.39 -0.83 -2.67
CA LYS A 50 -27.10 -2.10 -2.54
C LYS A 50 -27.53 -2.42 -3.97
N GLU A 51 -27.06 -3.53 -4.51
CA GLU A 51 -27.35 -3.91 -5.90
C GLU A 51 -28.84 -4.20 -6.14
N ASP A 52 -29.69 -4.25 -5.09
CA ASP A 52 -31.04 -4.82 -5.16
C ASP A 52 -32.23 -3.88 -4.87
N ASP A 53 -32.08 -2.61 -4.49
CA ASP A 53 -33.25 -1.77 -4.15
C ASP A 53 -33.34 -0.39 -4.83
N GLY A 54 -32.40 0.00 -5.70
CA GLY A 54 -32.50 1.22 -6.53
C GLY A 54 -32.63 2.54 -5.74
N ASN A 55 -32.56 2.48 -4.41
CA ASN A 55 -32.85 3.58 -3.49
C ASN A 55 -31.59 4.07 -2.75
N GLY A 56 -30.41 3.65 -3.22
CA GLY A 56 -29.13 4.08 -2.68
C GLY A 56 -28.86 5.56 -2.94
N THR A 57 -28.75 6.36 -1.88
CA THR A 57 -28.35 7.76 -1.99
C THR A 57 -26.91 7.85 -2.52
N ARG A 58 -26.74 8.51 -3.68
CA ARG A 58 -25.41 8.84 -4.21
C ARG A 58 -24.83 9.99 -3.40
N VAL A 59 -23.79 9.71 -2.63
CA VAL A 59 -23.12 10.68 -1.76
C VAL A 59 -21.73 10.99 -2.32
N ALA A 60 -21.45 12.28 -2.53
CA ALA A 60 -20.12 12.75 -2.89
C ALA A 60 -19.15 12.53 -1.72
N ARG A 61 -17.90 12.17 -2.03
CA ARG A 61 -16.86 11.92 -1.03
C ARG A 61 -15.58 12.62 -1.44
N ILE A 62 -14.87 13.18 -0.47
CA ILE A 62 -13.60 13.86 -0.66
C ILE A 62 -12.55 13.13 0.19
N SER A 63 -11.33 13.02 -0.34
CA SER A 63 -10.14 12.53 0.37
C SER A 63 -8.96 13.40 -0.03
N LEU A 64 -8.11 13.76 0.93
CA LEU A 64 -6.89 14.54 0.69
C LEU A 64 -5.69 13.75 1.21
N PRO A 65 -5.17 12.77 0.43
CA PRO A 65 -3.98 12.04 0.82
C PRO A 65 -2.73 12.93 0.66
N CYS A 66 -1.82 12.84 1.61
CA CYS A 66 -0.47 13.40 1.52
C CYS A 66 0.53 12.25 1.58
N PHE A 67 1.32 12.09 0.52
CA PHE A 67 2.39 11.10 0.45
C PHE A 67 3.69 11.74 0.93
N ILE A 68 4.32 11.13 1.93
CA ILE A 68 5.56 11.61 2.54
C ILE A 68 6.67 10.67 2.09
N ASP A 69 7.59 11.20 1.29
CA ASP A 69 8.66 10.42 0.65
C ASP A 69 10.03 11.03 0.92
N THR A 70 11.07 10.24 0.64
CA THR A 70 12.46 10.68 0.62
C THR A 70 12.81 11.39 -0.69
N GLY A 71 14.00 12.00 -0.76
CA GLY A 71 14.52 12.49 -2.04
C GLY A 71 14.74 11.35 -3.05
N PRO A 72 14.67 11.60 -4.37
CA PRO A 72 14.80 10.56 -5.41
C PRO A 72 16.08 9.73 -5.32
N THR A 73 17.20 10.32 -4.87
CA THR A 73 18.49 9.66 -4.76
C THR A 73 18.71 8.91 -3.43
N PHE A 74 17.71 8.90 -2.54
CA PHE A 74 17.82 8.20 -1.27
C PHE A 74 17.92 6.69 -1.51
N PRO A 75 18.93 6.00 -0.95
CA PRO A 75 19.11 4.57 -1.16
C PRO A 75 18.16 3.75 -0.28
N LEU A 76 17.46 2.80 -0.88
CA LEU A 76 16.59 1.85 -0.18
C LEU A 76 17.40 0.62 0.24
N CYS A 77 18.13 0.77 1.34
CA CYS A 77 18.94 -0.29 1.95
C CYS A 77 18.27 -0.91 3.17
N LEU A 78 18.50 -2.19 3.38
CA LEU A 78 18.14 -2.89 4.60
C LEU A 78 18.98 -2.43 5.80
N PRO A 79 18.40 -2.44 7.02
CA PRO A 79 19.19 -2.35 8.23
C PRO A 79 20.17 -3.52 8.36
N SER A 80 21.31 -3.27 9.01
CA SER A 80 22.28 -4.33 9.32
C SER A 80 21.62 -5.50 10.05
N GLY A 81 21.92 -6.73 9.61
CA GLY A 81 21.36 -7.96 10.17
C GLY A 81 19.93 -8.30 9.71
N CYS A 82 19.30 -7.48 8.85
CA CYS A 82 18.06 -7.85 8.18
C CYS A 82 18.33 -8.57 6.86
N SER A 83 17.42 -9.45 6.45
CA SER A 83 17.48 -10.14 5.16
C SER A 83 16.36 -9.66 4.24
N ARG A 84 16.61 -9.76 2.93
CA ARG A 84 15.66 -9.39 1.88
C ARG A 84 14.39 -10.25 1.96
N GLU A 85 14.54 -11.54 2.25
CA GLU A 85 13.44 -12.48 2.41
C GLU A 85 12.51 -12.06 3.54
N LYS A 86 13.07 -11.57 4.66
CA LYS A 86 12.27 -11.05 5.78
C LYS A 86 11.52 -9.79 5.38
N ALA A 87 12.16 -8.83 4.72
CA ALA A 87 11.53 -7.58 4.31
C ALA A 87 10.38 -7.80 3.31
N ILE A 88 10.55 -8.73 2.36
CA ILE A 88 9.53 -9.11 1.38
C ILE A 88 8.44 -9.96 2.03
N GLY A 89 8.82 -11.01 2.77
CA GLY A 89 7.91 -12.00 3.36
C GLY A 89 7.07 -11.45 4.51
N SER A 90 7.43 -10.28 5.05
CA SER A 90 6.58 -9.55 6.00
C SER A 90 5.33 -8.97 5.33
N GLY A 91 5.34 -8.79 4.00
CA GLY A 91 4.17 -8.40 3.24
C GLY A 91 3.09 -9.47 3.27
N LEU A 92 1.83 -9.06 3.42
CA LEU A 92 0.69 -9.93 3.12
C LEU A 92 0.75 -10.19 1.61
N GLY A 93 1.18 -11.39 1.20
CA GLY A 93 1.30 -11.88 -0.18
C GLY A 93 -0.04 -11.94 -0.92
N SER A 94 -0.72 -10.80 -0.94
CA SER A 94 -2.03 -10.61 -1.52
C SER A 94 -1.85 -10.42 -3.00
N ALA A 95 -2.46 -11.28 -3.80
CA ALA A 95 -2.58 -11.12 -5.26
C ALA A 95 -3.36 -9.84 -5.69
N LYS A 96 -3.62 -8.91 -4.75
CA LYS A 96 -4.33 -7.64 -4.96
C LYS A 96 -3.40 -6.48 -5.28
N VAL A 97 -2.09 -6.63 -5.04
CA VAL A 97 -1.06 -5.62 -5.33
C VAL A 97 0.19 -6.30 -5.90
N PRO A 98 1.00 -5.59 -6.68
CA PRO A 98 2.26 -6.12 -7.15
C PRO A 98 3.22 -6.55 -6.07
N PRO A 99 3.82 -7.75 -6.19
CA PRO A 99 4.83 -8.20 -5.25
C PRO A 99 5.96 -7.18 -5.13
N LEU A 100 6.42 -6.96 -3.91
CA LEU A 100 7.55 -6.07 -3.64
C LEU A 100 8.84 -6.61 -4.29
N GLN A 101 9.03 -7.93 -4.25
CA GLN A 101 10.20 -8.62 -4.78
C GLN A 101 10.44 -8.41 -6.27
N ASP A 102 9.38 -8.11 -7.03
CA ASP A 102 9.46 -7.93 -8.48
C ASP A 102 9.85 -6.49 -8.85
N ARG A 103 9.88 -5.58 -7.88
CA ARG A 103 10.08 -4.13 -8.09
C ARG A 103 11.24 -3.54 -7.33
N TRP A 104 11.68 -4.20 -6.25
CA TRP A 104 12.74 -3.70 -5.37
C TRP A 104 13.98 -4.58 -5.39
N GLU A 105 15.13 -3.95 -5.61
CA GLU A 105 16.48 -4.49 -5.48
C GLU A 105 17.26 -3.77 -4.39
N GLU A 106 18.08 -4.50 -3.62
CA GLU A 106 18.83 -3.94 -2.49
C GLU A 106 19.76 -2.80 -2.94
N GLY A 107 19.61 -1.63 -2.31
CA GLY A 107 20.45 -0.46 -2.58
C GLY A 107 20.01 0.39 -3.77
N MET A 108 18.94 0.03 -4.49
CA MET A 108 18.36 0.92 -5.51
C MET A 108 17.85 2.22 -4.89
N THR A 109 17.80 3.29 -5.67
CA THR A 109 17.30 4.56 -5.14
C THR A 109 15.77 4.57 -5.05
N PHE A 110 15.22 5.47 -4.23
CA PHE A 110 13.78 5.73 -4.20
C PHE A 110 13.22 6.06 -5.60
N GLY A 111 13.96 6.85 -6.39
CA GLY A 111 13.57 7.20 -7.76
C GLY A 111 13.48 5.98 -8.67
N ASP A 112 14.47 5.10 -8.62
CA ASP A 112 14.46 3.84 -9.39
C ASP A 112 13.26 2.97 -8.98
N PHE A 113 13.04 2.80 -7.67
CA PHE A 113 11.95 1.98 -7.15
C PHE A 113 10.58 2.53 -7.54
N LEU A 114 10.43 3.85 -7.50
CA LEU A 114 9.21 4.54 -7.90
C LEU A 114 8.92 4.33 -9.38
N GLN A 115 9.95 4.41 -10.24
CA GLN A 115 9.83 4.17 -11.68
C GLN A 115 9.37 2.73 -11.98
N GLU A 116 10.04 1.74 -11.41
CA GLU A 116 9.68 0.32 -11.58
C GLU A 116 8.27 0.02 -11.05
N THR A 117 7.91 0.65 -9.92
CA THR A 117 6.58 0.51 -9.34
C THR A 117 5.50 1.09 -10.25
N PHE A 118 5.68 2.30 -10.78
CA PHE A 118 4.73 2.87 -11.72
C PHE A 118 4.56 1.98 -12.95
N ALA A 119 5.66 1.58 -13.60
CA ALA A 119 5.61 0.71 -14.77
C ALA A 119 4.80 -0.56 -14.51
N THR A 120 5.08 -1.23 -13.38
CA THR A 120 4.38 -2.46 -12.98
C THR A 120 2.88 -2.25 -12.78
N TYR A 121 2.46 -1.18 -12.08
CA TYR A 121 1.04 -0.91 -11.85
C TYR A 121 0.30 -0.51 -13.14
N TYR A 122 0.95 0.22 -14.05
CA TYR A 122 0.35 0.57 -15.34
C TYR A 122 0.09 -0.66 -16.22
N ASP A 123 1.00 -1.64 -16.21
CA ASP A 123 0.80 -2.87 -16.95
C ASP A 123 -0.13 -3.86 -16.26
N TRP A 124 -0.17 -3.84 -14.92
CA TRP A 124 -1.13 -4.63 -14.16
C TRP A 124 -2.55 -4.18 -14.41
N SER A 125 -2.83 -2.87 -14.39
CA SER A 125 -4.20 -2.36 -14.53
C SER A 125 -4.85 -2.67 -15.90
N LYS A 126 -4.07 -3.16 -16.87
CA LYS A 126 -4.55 -3.63 -18.19
C LYS A 126 -4.96 -5.12 -18.20
N LYS A 127 -4.64 -5.89 -17.16
CA LYS A 127 -5.01 -7.31 -17.01
C LYS A 127 -6.35 -7.43 -16.29
#